data_AF-A0A3D0DG21-F1
#
_entry.id   AF-A0A3D0DG21-F1
#
_cell.length_a   1.000
_cell.length_b   1.000
_cell.length_c   1.000
_cell.angle_alpha   90.00
_cell.angle_beta   90.00
_cell.angle_gamma   90.00
#
_symmetry.space_group_name_H-M   'P 1'
#
loop_
_entity.id
_entity.type
_entity.pdbx_description
1 polymer ?
#
loop_
_entity_poly.entity_id
_entity_poly.type
_entity_poly.pdbx_seq_one_letter_code
_entity_poly.pdbx_strand_id
1 'polypeptide(L)'
;MPWEKIERLIQSQAQKLNIPVQTLQHLSDSQPTQYPGIRIIFDSNSQKQVTLGESFLVIGLPVTRETLKPITQIIQDNLPKLARNYHQRQKDQLKRLVLSGIEERRSSLKDTIQQAEYTLESLNREMFELARKRELDKTILSHLEKPTIPPPKRISSEYSSLKKLVPSLYQQIEFEDNTVRAKTYPVSISYESDDYDIGTLVIELNLSRGQAKITNLTNASNGYPHPHVNESGEICLGNISTGLARMLGEFEIYGALELLHKFVHTYNEPDAYQKIQYWDDPDYCEEDDEYERCRNGGSYGRACLDCGDSECPYYDNALEECSEEPDFAKCVACGERCNAGKELLSDCHNENPLGCMTCSFSSCPHFRDDESCRGANPDSCKTCNIDYCQYKGVSNEAA
;
A
#
# COMPACT_ATOMS: atom_id res chain seq x y z
N MET A 1 -34.79 -56.99 7.01
CA MET A 1 -34.85 -56.83 5.53
C MET A 1 -33.44 -56.98 4.93
N PRO A 2 -33.26 -57.43 3.66
CA PRO A 2 -31.94 -57.52 3.02
C PRO A 2 -31.13 -56.21 3.08
N TRP A 3 -31.82 -55.07 2.98
CA TRP A 3 -31.26 -53.73 3.08
C TRP A 3 -30.54 -53.45 4.41
N GLU A 4 -31.19 -53.73 5.55
CA GLU A 4 -30.59 -53.53 6.89
C GLU A 4 -29.29 -54.32 7.09
N LYS A 5 -29.17 -55.49 6.44
CA LYS A 5 -27.94 -56.30 6.50
C LYS A 5 -26.80 -55.62 5.75
N ILE A 6 -27.10 -55.00 4.61
CA ILE A 6 -26.12 -54.25 3.80
C ILE A 6 -25.69 -52.98 4.53
N GLU A 7 -26.62 -52.21 5.09
CA GLU A 7 -26.28 -51.02 5.88
C GLU A 7 -25.40 -51.35 7.08
N ARG A 8 -25.76 -52.39 7.86
CA ARG A 8 -24.92 -52.85 8.98
C ARG A 8 -23.54 -53.29 8.53
N LEU A 9 -23.44 -53.98 7.40
CA LEU A 9 -22.14 -54.36 6.82
C LEU A 9 -21.31 -53.12 6.46
N ILE A 10 -21.91 -52.16 5.76
CA ILE A 10 -21.25 -50.91 5.36
C ILE A 10 -20.77 -50.16 6.59
N GLN A 11 -21.63 -49.96 7.60
CA GLN A 11 -21.28 -49.27 8.83
C GLN A 11 -20.16 -49.98 9.59
N SER A 12 -20.25 -51.32 9.72
CA SER A 12 -19.21 -52.11 10.39
C SER A 12 -17.86 -52.02 9.69
N GLN A 13 -17.84 -52.09 8.35
CA GLN A 13 -16.61 -51.96 7.58
C GLN A 13 -16.07 -50.52 7.59
N ALA A 14 -16.94 -49.51 7.48
CA ALA A 14 -16.58 -48.10 7.56
C ALA A 14 -15.93 -47.76 8.90
N GLN A 15 -16.50 -48.25 10.00
CA GLN A 15 -15.95 -48.11 11.34
C GLN A 15 -14.58 -48.79 11.45
N LYS A 16 -14.44 -50.03 10.94
CA LYS A 16 -13.17 -50.76 10.93
C LYS A 16 -12.07 -50.01 10.14
N LEU A 17 -12.45 -49.35 9.06
CA LEU A 17 -11.55 -48.61 8.17
C LEU A 17 -11.36 -47.14 8.58
N ASN A 18 -12.04 -46.69 9.64
CA ASN A 18 -12.06 -45.31 10.12
C ASN A 18 -12.39 -44.30 9.01
N ILE A 19 -13.47 -44.54 8.28
CA ILE A 19 -13.92 -43.66 7.20
C ILE A 19 -15.37 -43.22 7.40
N PRO A 20 -15.70 -41.95 7.14
CA PRO A 20 -17.09 -41.51 7.07
C PRO A 20 -17.71 -42.06 5.78
N VAL A 21 -18.85 -42.75 5.90
CA VAL A 21 -19.58 -43.32 4.75
C VAL A 21 -21.05 -42.89 4.78
N GLN A 22 -21.56 -42.47 3.62
CA GLN A 22 -22.97 -42.14 3.42
C GLN A 22 -23.59 -43.10 2.41
N THR A 23 -24.73 -43.71 2.73
CA THR A 23 -25.49 -44.58 1.83
C THR A 23 -26.66 -43.81 1.21
N LEU A 24 -26.82 -43.88 -0.11
CA LEU A 24 -27.88 -43.21 -0.87
C LEU A 24 -28.67 -44.26 -1.68
N GLN A 25 -30.00 -44.21 -1.61
CA GLN A 25 -30.88 -45.17 -2.29
C GLN A 25 -31.27 -44.75 -3.72
N HIS A 26 -31.14 -43.47 -4.06
CA HIS A 26 -31.41 -42.96 -5.41
C HIS A 26 -30.46 -41.81 -5.77
N LEU A 27 -30.05 -41.76 -7.05
CA LEU A 27 -29.26 -40.63 -7.58
C LEU A 27 -30.05 -39.31 -7.62
N SER A 28 -31.39 -39.36 -7.61
CA SER A 28 -32.26 -38.18 -7.62
C SER A 28 -32.29 -37.44 -6.28
N ASP A 29 -31.81 -38.05 -5.19
CA ASP A 29 -31.68 -37.39 -3.86
C ASP A 29 -30.38 -36.55 -3.78
N SER A 30 -29.79 -36.21 -4.92
CA SER A 30 -28.48 -35.56 -5.04
C SER A 30 -28.53 -34.04 -4.84
N GLN A 31 -28.77 -33.60 -3.61
CA GLN A 31 -28.00 -32.48 -3.05
C GLN A 31 -27.63 -32.84 -1.59
N PRO A 32 -26.36 -32.70 -1.16
CA PRO A 32 -25.49 -31.56 -1.45
C PRO A 32 -24.12 -31.94 -2.04
N THR A 33 -23.48 -30.94 -2.62
CA THR A 33 -22.23 -30.98 -3.40
C THR A 33 -20.96 -31.32 -2.60
N GLN A 34 -21.01 -31.51 -1.28
CA GLN A 34 -19.79 -31.75 -0.49
C GLN A 34 -20.01 -32.69 0.70
N TYR A 35 -20.13 -33.99 0.45
CA TYR A 35 -19.88 -34.98 1.50
C TYR A 35 -18.37 -35.26 1.55
N PRO A 36 -17.67 -35.02 2.68
CA PRO A 36 -16.21 -35.18 2.76
C PRO A 36 -15.77 -36.65 2.73
N GLY A 37 -16.69 -37.60 2.97
CA GLY A 37 -16.41 -39.03 3.03
C GLY A 37 -16.67 -39.82 1.75
N ILE A 38 -16.89 -41.12 1.91
CA ILE A 38 -17.20 -42.04 0.81
C ILE A 38 -18.71 -42.21 0.65
N ARG A 39 -19.21 -42.14 -0.57
CA ARG A 39 -20.64 -42.35 -0.87
C ARG A 39 -20.89 -43.74 -1.45
N ILE A 40 -21.84 -44.48 -0.93
CA ILE A 40 -22.29 -45.75 -1.51
C ILE A 40 -23.70 -45.54 -2.05
N ILE A 41 -23.82 -45.56 -3.36
CA ILE A 41 -25.03 -45.21 -4.10
C ILE A 41 -25.65 -46.51 -4.63
N PHE A 42 -26.91 -46.73 -4.33
CA PHE A 42 -27.67 -47.84 -4.91
C PHE A 42 -28.53 -47.27 -6.03
N ASP A 43 -28.41 -47.81 -7.24
CA ASP A 43 -29.07 -47.25 -8.43
C ASP A 43 -29.93 -48.30 -9.13
N SER A 44 -31.22 -48.01 -9.29
CA SER A 44 -32.20 -48.83 -10.01
C SER A 44 -32.01 -48.81 -11.52
N ASN A 45 -31.33 -47.80 -12.07
CA ASN A 45 -31.19 -47.61 -13.51
C ASN A 45 -29.87 -48.17 -14.06
N SER A 46 -28.93 -48.56 -13.20
CA SER A 46 -27.63 -49.04 -13.65
C SER A 46 -27.71 -50.49 -14.17
N GLN A 47 -27.69 -50.65 -15.50
CA GLN A 47 -27.54 -51.97 -16.15
C GLN A 47 -26.16 -52.62 -15.85
N LYS A 48 -25.15 -51.83 -15.44
CA LYS A 48 -23.85 -52.33 -14.97
C LYS A 48 -23.92 -52.66 -13.47
N GLN A 49 -23.37 -53.81 -13.07
CA GLN A 49 -23.47 -54.28 -11.67
C GLN A 49 -22.73 -53.38 -10.66
N VAL A 50 -21.60 -52.75 -11.03
CA VAL A 50 -20.78 -51.93 -10.13
C VAL A 50 -20.03 -50.83 -10.88
N THR A 51 -20.05 -49.60 -10.35
CA THR A 51 -19.17 -48.50 -10.80
C THR A 51 -18.38 -47.97 -9.62
N LEU A 52 -17.05 -47.92 -9.74
CA LEU A 52 -16.13 -47.40 -8.72
C LEU A 52 -15.62 -46.02 -9.15
N GLY A 53 -15.92 -44.99 -8.37
CA GLY A 53 -15.33 -43.65 -8.50
C GLY A 53 -14.22 -43.41 -7.47
N GLU A 54 -13.69 -42.19 -7.43
CA GLU A 54 -12.64 -41.82 -6.47
C GLU A 54 -13.13 -41.74 -5.02
N SER A 55 -14.38 -41.34 -4.84
CA SER A 55 -15.04 -41.11 -3.54
C SER A 55 -16.40 -41.79 -3.43
N PHE A 56 -16.77 -42.62 -4.40
CA PHE A 56 -18.07 -43.26 -4.42
C PHE A 56 -18.05 -44.67 -5.01
N LEU A 57 -19.02 -45.48 -4.61
CA LEU A 57 -19.30 -46.81 -5.13
C LEU A 57 -20.78 -46.86 -5.54
N VAL A 58 -21.06 -47.12 -6.81
CA VAL A 58 -22.43 -47.34 -7.31
C VAL A 58 -22.69 -48.84 -7.42
N ILE A 59 -23.79 -49.32 -6.86
CA ILE A 59 -24.21 -50.72 -6.87
C ILE A 59 -25.62 -50.81 -7.49
N GLY A 60 -25.80 -51.68 -8.48
CA GLY A 60 -27.11 -51.86 -9.13
C GLY A 60 -28.18 -52.48 -8.22
N LEU A 61 -29.42 -52.01 -8.32
CA LEU A 61 -30.63 -52.57 -7.70
C LEU A 61 -31.36 -53.55 -8.65
N PRO A 62 -32.23 -54.45 -8.16
CA PRO A 62 -32.76 -54.56 -6.79
C PRO A 62 -31.92 -55.44 -5.84
N VAL A 63 -31.95 -55.09 -4.54
CA VAL A 63 -31.41 -55.95 -3.48
C VAL A 63 -32.40 -57.07 -3.16
N THR A 64 -32.11 -58.28 -3.65
CA THR A 64 -32.86 -59.51 -3.35
C THR A 64 -32.00 -60.43 -2.48
N ARG A 65 -32.58 -61.53 -1.99
CA ARG A 65 -31.80 -62.54 -1.23
C ARG A 65 -30.67 -63.16 -2.07
N GLU A 66 -30.87 -63.25 -3.39
CA GLU A 66 -29.91 -63.82 -4.34
C GLU A 66 -28.74 -62.86 -4.61
N THR A 67 -29.03 -61.55 -4.71
CA THR A 67 -28.00 -60.52 -4.95
C THR A 67 -27.26 -60.06 -3.69
N LEU A 68 -27.75 -60.41 -2.49
CA LEU A 68 -27.13 -60.02 -1.21
C LEU A 68 -25.67 -60.47 -1.07
N LYS A 69 -25.34 -61.70 -1.48
CA LYS A 69 -23.98 -62.25 -1.38
C LYS A 69 -23.02 -61.57 -2.36
N PRO A 70 -23.36 -61.41 -3.66
CA PRO A 70 -22.59 -60.58 -4.58
C PRO A 70 -22.37 -59.15 -4.08
N ILE A 71 -23.41 -58.46 -3.62
CA ILE A 71 -23.31 -57.08 -3.12
C ILE A 71 -22.37 -57.00 -1.90
N THR A 72 -22.47 -57.96 -0.98
CA THR A 72 -21.58 -58.07 0.18
C THR A 72 -20.12 -58.18 -0.26
N GLN A 73 -19.84 -59.03 -1.23
CA GLN A 73 -18.50 -59.22 -1.77
C GLN A 73 -17.97 -57.93 -2.44
N ILE A 74 -18.81 -57.27 -3.24
CA ILE A 74 -18.49 -56.00 -3.89
C ILE A 74 -18.10 -54.93 -2.86
N ILE A 75 -18.87 -54.79 -1.77
CA ILE A 75 -18.57 -53.84 -0.70
C ILE A 75 -17.25 -54.21 -0.02
N GLN A 76 -17.03 -55.49 0.30
CA GLN A 76 -15.81 -55.97 0.94
C GLN A 76 -14.55 -55.75 0.08
N ASP A 77 -14.67 -55.89 -1.24
CA ASP A 77 -13.53 -55.76 -2.16
C ASP A 77 -13.18 -54.30 -2.50
N ASN A 78 -14.18 -53.43 -2.54
CA ASN A 78 -14.01 -52.05 -3.03
C ASN A 78 -13.93 -50.99 -1.92
N LEU A 79 -14.60 -51.20 -0.78
CA LEU A 79 -14.57 -50.23 0.32
C LEU A 79 -13.16 -50.01 0.91
N PRO A 80 -12.28 -51.03 1.05
CA PRO A 80 -10.89 -50.81 1.46
C PRO A 80 -10.08 -49.97 0.46
N LYS A 81 -10.35 -50.08 -0.85
CA LYS A 81 -9.68 -49.27 -1.87
C LYS A 81 -10.08 -47.81 -1.76
N LEU A 82 -11.38 -47.55 -1.61
CA LEU A 82 -11.91 -46.21 -1.37
C LEU A 82 -11.35 -45.61 -0.08
N ALA A 83 -11.23 -46.41 0.99
CA ALA A 83 -10.65 -45.97 2.25
C ALA A 83 -9.19 -45.51 2.09
N ARG A 84 -8.37 -46.25 1.34
CA ARG A 84 -6.99 -45.84 1.03
C ARG A 84 -6.96 -44.50 0.28
N ASN A 85 -7.81 -44.33 -0.72
CA ASN A 85 -7.90 -43.08 -1.47
C ASN A 85 -8.38 -41.90 -0.60
N TYR A 86 -9.32 -42.13 0.32
CA TYR A 86 -9.77 -41.14 1.27
C TYR A 86 -8.64 -40.70 2.21
N HIS A 87 -7.93 -41.65 2.84
CA HIS A 87 -6.82 -41.34 3.75
C HIS A 87 -5.65 -40.66 3.03
N GLN A 88 -5.36 -41.05 1.78
CA GLN A 88 -4.35 -40.38 0.96
C GLN A 88 -4.74 -38.92 0.67
N ARG A 89 -6.01 -38.66 0.31
CA ARG A 89 -6.52 -37.28 0.12
C ARG A 89 -6.43 -36.45 1.41
N GLN A 90 -6.78 -37.01 2.56
CA GLN A 90 -6.63 -36.34 3.86
C GLN A 90 -5.16 -36.03 4.17
N LYS A 91 -4.25 -36.97 3.91
CA LYS A 91 -2.80 -36.76 4.05
C LYS A 91 -2.29 -35.64 3.14
N ASP A 92 -2.73 -35.59 1.90
CA ASP A 92 -2.34 -34.56 0.93
C ASP A 92 -2.94 -33.19 1.27
N GLN A 93 -4.15 -33.14 1.83
CA GLN A 93 -4.75 -31.93 2.38
C GLN A 93 -3.95 -31.41 3.58
N LEU A 94 -3.65 -32.28 4.55
CA LEU A 94 -2.82 -31.92 5.71
C LEU A 94 -1.43 -31.44 5.27
N LYS A 95 -0.79 -32.13 4.31
CA LYS A 95 0.49 -31.72 3.75
C LYS A 95 0.42 -30.32 3.16
N ARG A 96 -0.60 -30.04 2.34
CA ARG A 96 -0.79 -28.70 1.75
C ARG A 96 -0.98 -27.63 2.82
N LEU A 97 -1.83 -27.88 3.82
CA LEU A 97 -2.10 -26.94 4.91
C LEU A 97 -0.85 -26.66 5.75
N VAL A 98 -0.06 -27.69 6.07
CA VAL A 98 1.18 -27.52 6.83
C VAL A 98 2.22 -26.75 6.01
N LEU A 99 2.36 -27.06 4.71
CA LEU A 99 3.32 -26.37 3.85
C LEU A 99 2.93 -24.90 3.63
N SER A 100 1.64 -24.60 3.41
CA SER A 100 1.18 -23.21 3.28
C SER A 100 1.39 -22.44 4.57
N GLY A 101 1.06 -23.01 5.73
CA GLY A 101 1.29 -22.36 7.03
C GLY A 101 2.77 -22.15 7.35
N ILE A 102 3.66 -23.03 6.87
CA ILE A 102 5.11 -22.83 6.98
C ILE A 102 5.56 -21.65 6.12
N GLU A 103 5.11 -21.54 4.86
CA GLU A 103 5.51 -20.45 3.98
C GLU A 103 4.92 -19.11 4.41
N GLU A 104 3.67 -19.05 4.85
CA GLU A 104 3.05 -17.85 5.44
C GLU A 104 3.85 -17.38 6.66
N ARG A 105 4.15 -18.30 7.59
CA ARG A 105 4.95 -17.97 8.77
C ARG A 105 6.37 -17.54 8.42
N ARG A 106 6.98 -18.15 7.40
CA ARG A 106 8.29 -17.76 6.91
C ARG A 106 8.28 -16.36 6.32
N SER A 107 7.27 -16.01 5.53
CA SER A 107 7.10 -14.66 4.97
C SER A 107 6.94 -13.63 6.09
N SER A 108 6.01 -13.87 7.01
CA SER A 108 5.78 -12.99 8.16
C SER A 108 7.03 -12.77 9.03
N LEU A 109 7.84 -13.82 9.25
CA LEU A 109 9.10 -13.70 9.97
C LEU A 109 10.14 -12.87 9.20
N LYS A 110 10.22 -12.99 7.87
CA LYS A 110 11.10 -12.15 7.06
C LYS A 110 10.72 -10.67 7.17
N ASP A 111 9.43 -10.36 7.05
CA ASP A 111 8.93 -8.99 7.13
C ASP A 111 9.22 -8.39 8.52
N THR A 112 9.03 -9.18 9.58
CA THR A 112 9.32 -8.77 10.96
C THR A 112 10.82 -8.50 11.16
N ILE A 113 11.70 -9.34 10.61
CA ILE A 113 13.15 -9.14 10.67
C ILE A 113 13.53 -7.85 9.95
N GLN A 114 13.01 -7.64 8.74
CA GLN A 114 13.29 -6.44 7.94
C GLN A 114 12.84 -5.15 8.66
N GLN A 115 11.65 -5.15 9.27
CA GLN A 115 11.17 -4.02 10.09
C GLN A 115 12.06 -3.76 11.31
N ALA A 116 12.54 -4.81 11.98
CA ALA A 116 13.45 -4.69 13.10
C ALA A 116 14.81 -4.12 12.66
N GLU A 117 15.32 -4.52 11.49
CA GLU A 117 16.56 -3.97 10.90
C GLU A 117 16.43 -2.47 10.61
N TYR A 118 15.35 -2.03 9.97
CA TYR A 118 15.09 -0.59 9.73
C TYR A 118 15.01 0.20 11.05
N THR A 119 14.36 -0.38 12.07
CA THR A 119 14.25 0.25 13.39
C THR A 119 15.63 0.41 14.04
N LEU A 120 16.48 -0.63 13.97
CA LEU A 120 17.85 -0.56 14.49
C LEU A 120 18.70 0.48 13.76
N GLU A 121 18.56 0.60 12.43
CA GLU A 121 19.27 1.61 11.66
C GLU A 121 18.85 3.03 12.08
N SER A 122 17.55 3.28 12.24
CA SER A 122 17.01 4.55 12.72
C SER A 122 17.55 4.93 14.11
N LEU A 123 17.50 3.99 15.07
CA LEU A 123 18.03 4.19 16.42
C LEU A 123 19.54 4.43 16.43
N ASN A 124 20.30 3.78 15.55
CA ASN A 124 21.75 4.02 15.42
C ASN A 124 22.04 5.43 14.90
N ARG A 125 21.25 5.94 13.95
CA ARG A 125 21.36 7.32 13.48
C ARG A 125 21.08 8.31 14.62
N GLU A 126 20.01 8.10 15.40
CA GLU A 126 19.68 8.93 16.55
C GLU A 126 20.79 8.92 17.62
N MET A 127 21.33 7.73 17.94
CA MET A 127 22.45 7.58 18.88
C MET A 127 23.69 8.36 18.43
N PHE A 128 24.01 8.32 17.13
CA PHE A 128 25.14 9.07 16.58
C PHE A 128 24.94 10.59 16.70
N GLU A 129 23.75 11.08 16.38
CA GLU A 129 23.40 12.50 16.53
C GLU A 129 23.48 12.97 17.99
N LEU A 130 22.95 12.18 18.93
CA LEU A 130 23.04 12.47 20.36
C LEU A 130 24.49 12.45 20.87
N ALA A 131 25.31 11.49 20.41
CA ALA A 131 26.72 11.42 20.77
C ALA A 131 27.49 12.65 20.26
N ARG A 132 27.27 13.05 19.00
CA ARG A 132 27.85 14.27 18.40
C ARG A 132 27.45 15.52 19.18
N LYS A 133 26.17 15.66 19.50
CA LYS A 133 25.64 16.76 20.32
C LYS A 133 26.30 16.81 21.69
N ARG A 134 26.43 15.66 22.38
CA ARG A 134 27.07 15.59 23.69
C ARG A 134 28.53 16.06 23.67
N GLU A 135 29.31 15.66 22.67
CA GLU A 135 30.70 16.10 22.56
C GLU A 135 30.82 17.59 22.22
N LEU A 136 29.90 18.12 21.41
CA LEU A 136 29.79 19.56 21.18
C LEU A 136 29.47 20.31 22.48
N ASP A 137 28.48 19.86 23.24
CA ASP A 137 28.07 20.48 24.52
C ASP A 137 29.21 20.47 25.54
N LYS A 138 29.98 19.37 25.63
CA LYS A 138 31.18 19.30 26.47
C LYS A 138 32.24 20.31 26.05
N THR A 139 32.45 20.47 24.74
CA THR A 139 33.41 21.43 24.19
C THR A 139 33.01 22.85 24.54
N ILE A 140 31.74 23.20 24.32
CA ILE A 140 31.16 24.50 24.70
C ILE A 140 31.32 24.75 26.20
N LEU A 141 30.92 23.78 27.04
CA LEU A 141 31.03 23.90 28.50
C LEU A 141 32.48 24.16 28.93
N SER A 142 33.44 23.44 28.36
CA SER A 142 34.87 23.66 28.66
C SER A 142 35.33 25.08 28.29
N HIS A 143 34.85 25.64 27.18
CA HIS A 143 35.16 27.02 26.79
C HIS A 143 34.52 28.06 27.72
N LEU A 144 33.34 27.77 28.25
CA LEU A 144 32.65 28.64 29.20
C LEU A 144 33.29 28.62 30.59
N GLU A 145 33.73 27.45 31.06
CA GLU A 145 34.37 27.30 32.37
C GLU A 145 35.78 27.91 32.40
N LYS A 146 36.51 27.85 31.28
CA LYS A 146 37.89 28.31 31.17
C LYS A 146 38.06 29.19 29.93
N PRO A 147 37.48 30.40 29.92
CA PRO A 147 37.51 31.25 28.74
C PRO A 147 38.94 31.75 28.47
N THR A 148 39.43 31.57 27.24
CA THR A 148 40.75 32.05 26.80
C THR A 148 40.87 33.57 26.89
N ILE A 149 39.77 34.28 26.65
CA ILE A 149 39.68 35.74 26.71
C ILE A 149 38.69 36.11 27.81
N PRO A 150 39.01 37.05 28.72
CA PRO A 150 38.07 37.51 29.73
C PRO A 150 36.74 37.99 29.11
N PRO A 151 35.57 37.57 29.63
CA PRO A 151 34.28 37.88 29.04
C PRO A 151 34.04 39.37 28.70
N PRO A 152 34.41 40.36 29.55
CA PRO A 152 34.20 41.77 29.22
C PRO A 152 34.95 42.24 27.96
N LYS A 153 36.16 41.71 27.73
CA LYS A 153 36.95 42.02 26.53
C LYS A 153 36.34 41.37 25.30
N ARG A 154 35.90 40.10 25.43
CA ARG A 154 35.22 39.38 24.35
C ARG A 154 33.94 40.09 23.92
N ILE A 155 33.07 40.43 24.86
CA ILE A 155 31.82 41.16 24.62
C ILE A 155 32.08 42.50 23.89
N SER A 156 33.08 43.26 24.35
CA SER A 156 33.42 44.55 23.73
C SER A 156 33.91 44.40 22.28
N SER A 157 34.72 43.37 22.03
CA SER A 157 35.19 43.02 20.69
C SER A 157 34.04 42.58 19.80
N GLU A 158 33.18 41.71 20.31
CA GLU A 158 32.03 41.16 19.59
C GLU A 158 31.04 42.26 19.21
N TYR A 159 30.70 43.15 20.14
CA TYR A 159 29.85 44.31 19.88
C TYR A 159 30.43 45.24 18.82
N SER A 160 31.76 45.44 18.82
CA SER A 160 32.45 46.24 17.80
C SER A 160 32.37 45.58 16.41
N SER A 161 32.39 44.26 16.34
CA SER A 161 32.18 43.50 15.10
C SER A 161 30.73 43.55 14.65
N LEU A 162 29.76 43.37 15.55
CA LEU A 162 28.32 43.47 15.25
C LEU A 162 27.94 44.83 14.66
N LYS A 163 28.55 45.91 15.14
CA LYS A 163 28.37 47.26 14.56
C LYS A 163 28.76 47.35 13.08
N LYS A 164 29.62 46.46 12.57
CA LYS A 164 29.99 46.45 11.14
C LYS A 164 28.89 45.82 10.28
N LEU A 165 28.02 45.00 10.87
CA LEU A 165 26.91 44.37 10.18
C LEU A 165 25.76 45.34 9.90
N VAL A 166 25.68 46.46 10.63
CA VAL A 166 24.65 47.50 10.46
C VAL A 166 25.32 48.79 9.97
N PRO A 167 24.86 49.41 8.86
CA PRO A 167 23.72 49.04 8.02
C PRO A 167 24.09 48.09 6.87
N SER A 168 25.22 47.38 6.93
CA SER A 168 25.74 46.66 5.76
C SER A 168 24.90 45.45 5.34
N LEU A 169 24.65 44.51 6.26
CA LEU A 169 23.91 43.27 6.00
C LEU A 169 22.51 43.30 6.64
N TYR A 170 22.37 44.05 7.74
CA TYR A 170 21.14 44.13 8.51
C TYR A 170 20.70 45.58 8.66
N GLN A 171 19.38 45.81 8.63
CA GLN A 171 18.78 47.11 8.92
C GLN A 171 19.05 47.50 10.37
N GLN A 172 18.91 46.54 11.28
CA GLN A 172 18.99 46.77 12.71
C GLN A 172 19.38 45.48 13.44
N ILE A 173 20.11 45.63 14.54
CA ILE A 173 20.37 44.56 15.51
C ILE A 173 19.96 45.08 16.89
N GLU A 174 19.07 44.34 17.56
CA GLU A 174 18.57 44.62 18.91
C GLU A 174 19.01 43.52 19.88
N PHE A 175 19.13 43.88 21.16
CA PHE A 175 19.50 42.99 22.24
C PHE A 175 18.39 43.03 23.30
N GLU A 176 17.78 41.89 23.58
CA GLU A 176 16.69 41.75 24.55
C GLU A 176 16.96 40.51 25.42
N ASP A 177 17.23 40.72 26.71
CA ASP A 177 17.57 39.66 27.67
C ASP A 177 18.67 38.70 27.17
N ASN A 178 18.28 37.49 26.77
CA ASN A 178 19.15 36.42 26.26
C ASN A 178 19.04 36.25 24.73
N THR A 179 18.46 37.21 24.04
CA THR A 179 18.13 37.14 22.62
C THR A 179 18.79 38.29 21.86
N VAL A 180 19.38 37.96 20.72
CA VAL A 180 19.81 38.94 19.71
C VAL A 180 18.83 38.87 18.54
N ARG A 181 18.24 40.01 18.17
CA ARG A 181 17.32 40.10 17.03
C ARG A 181 17.96 40.91 15.92
N ALA A 182 18.10 40.31 14.74
CA ALA A 182 18.68 40.97 13.58
C ALA A 182 17.62 41.05 12.46
N LYS A 183 17.25 42.27 12.07
CA LYS A 183 16.30 42.53 10.99
C LYS A 183 17.04 42.69 9.67
N THR A 184 16.71 41.86 8.68
CA THR A 184 17.36 41.90 7.37
C THR A 184 16.86 43.06 6.53
N TYR A 185 17.54 43.35 5.42
CA TYR A 185 16.92 44.00 4.27
C TYR A 185 15.93 43.03 3.59
N PRO A 186 15.05 43.50 2.67
CA PRO A 186 14.29 42.58 1.83
C PRO A 186 15.25 41.57 1.18
N VAL A 187 14.92 40.30 1.36
CA VAL A 187 15.71 39.15 0.90
C VAL A 187 15.09 38.67 -0.40
N SER A 188 15.91 38.53 -1.42
CA SER A 188 15.55 37.84 -2.66
C SER A 188 16.50 36.66 -2.87
N ILE A 189 15.99 35.61 -3.49
CA ILE A 189 16.78 34.42 -3.83
C ILE A 189 16.65 34.20 -5.33
N SER A 190 17.78 34.16 -6.02
CA SER A 190 17.85 33.76 -7.42
C SER A 190 17.92 32.23 -7.51
N TYR A 191 16.94 31.60 -8.14
CA TYR A 191 16.93 30.17 -8.40
C TYR A 191 16.55 29.93 -9.86
N GLU A 192 17.39 29.16 -10.56
CA GLU A 192 17.30 28.98 -12.02
C GLU A 192 17.37 30.31 -12.79
N SER A 193 16.26 30.74 -13.40
CA SER A 193 16.17 31.98 -14.18
C SER A 193 15.29 33.05 -13.52
N ASP A 194 14.78 32.78 -12.31
CA ASP A 194 13.81 33.63 -11.63
C ASP A 194 14.36 34.14 -10.29
N ASP A 195 13.90 35.34 -9.92
CA ASP A 195 14.22 35.99 -8.65
C ASP A 195 12.97 35.99 -7.76
N TYR A 196 13.04 35.29 -6.64
CA TYR A 196 11.94 35.15 -5.70
C TYR A 196 12.10 36.15 -4.55
N ASP A 197 11.11 37.03 -4.35
CA ASP A 197 11.09 37.98 -3.22
C ASP A 197 10.61 37.28 -1.95
N ILE A 198 11.53 36.93 -1.07
CA ILE A 198 11.22 36.33 0.23
C ILE A 198 10.73 37.39 1.21
N GLY A 199 11.11 38.65 1.03
CA GLY A 199 10.73 39.74 1.92
C GLY A 199 11.67 39.96 3.10
N THR A 200 11.19 40.66 4.13
CA THR A 200 12.01 41.08 5.28
C THR A 200 11.93 40.06 6.41
N LEU A 201 13.08 39.57 6.84
CA LEU A 201 13.19 38.56 7.87
C LEU A 201 13.69 39.15 9.20
N VAL A 202 13.31 38.52 10.30
CA VAL A 202 13.91 38.71 11.62
C VAL A 202 14.55 37.41 12.05
N ILE A 203 15.86 37.49 12.29
CA ILE A 203 16.68 36.39 12.78
C ILE A 203 16.86 36.58 14.29
N GLU A 204 16.37 35.63 15.07
CA GLU A 204 16.48 35.62 16.53
C GLU A 204 17.52 34.59 16.98
N LEU A 205 18.53 35.01 17.73
CA LEU A 205 19.52 34.13 18.34
C LEU A 205 19.28 34.05 19.84
N ASN A 206 18.85 32.91 20.34
CA ASN A 206 18.73 32.65 21.77
C ASN A 206 20.06 32.14 22.32
N LEU A 207 20.80 33.03 22.98
CA LEU A 207 22.14 32.75 23.51
C LEU A 207 22.13 31.73 24.64
N SER A 208 21.04 31.68 25.43
CA SER A 208 20.93 30.71 26.54
C SER A 208 20.70 29.27 26.08
N ARG A 209 20.01 29.11 24.95
CA ARG A 209 19.68 27.80 24.37
C ARG A 209 20.60 27.40 23.22
N GLY A 210 21.41 28.32 22.71
CA GLY A 210 22.22 28.10 21.50
C GLY A 210 21.36 27.83 20.26
N GLN A 211 20.20 28.48 20.16
CA GLN A 211 19.21 28.25 19.10
C GLN A 211 19.04 29.49 18.23
N ALA A 212 18.74 29.30 16.96
CA ALA A 212 18.36 30.35 16.03
C ALA A 212 16.93 30.12 15.52
N LYS A 213 16.18 31.21 15.34
CA LYS A 213 14.86 31.21 14.71
C LYS A 213 14.78 32.28 13.64
N ILE A 214 13.97 32.05 12.62
CA ILE A 214 13.69 33.02 11.57
C ILE A 214 12.19 33.23 11.47
N THR A 215 11.78 34.49 11.42
CA THR A 215 10.39 34.88 11.14
C THR A 215 10.36 35.84 9.97
N ASN A 216 9.28 35.82 9.20
CA ASN A 216 9.10 36.69 8.04
C ASN A 216 8.05 37.75 8.36
N LEU A 217 8.40 39.01 8.13
CA LEU A 217 7.56 40.15 8.45
C LEU A 217 6.67 40.61 7.30
N THR A 218 6.96 40.20 6.05
CA THR A 218 6.33 40.81 4.87
C THR A 218 5.77 39.81 3.87
N ASN A 219 6.49 38.73 3.53
CA ASN A 219 6.08 37.79 2.48
C ASN A 219 6.28 36.32 2.91
N ALA A 220 5.60 35.89 3.97
CA ALA A 220 5.57 34.48 4.34
C ALA A 220 4.64 33.72 3.38
N SER A 221 5.10 32.61 2.81
CA SER A 221 4.27 31.77 1.95
C SER A 221 3.70 30.59 2.75
N ASN A 222 2.37 30.46 2.79
CA ASN A 222 1.66 29.40 3.52
C ASN A 222 2.11 29.23 4.99
N GLY A 223 2.50 30.32 5.65
CA GLY A 223 3.00 30.30 7.03
C GLY A 223 4.51 29.99 7.17
N TYR A 224 5.18 29.59 6.09
CA TYR A 224 6.63 29.38 6.06
C TYR A 224 7.37 30.72 5.92
N PRO A 225 8.29 31.05 6.83
CA PRO A 225 9.08 32.28 6.71
C PRO A 225 10.05 32.29 5.53
N HIS A 226 10.54 31.12 5.13
CA HIS A 226 11.59 30.92 4.13
C HIS A 226 11.57 29.44 3.71
N PRO A 227 11.99 29.03 2.49
CA PRO A 227 11.94 27.65 2.02
C PRO A 227 12.51 26.59 2.98
N HIS A 228 13.62 26.91 3.65
CA HIS A 228 14.28 26.05 4.66
C HIS A 228 13.95 26.38 6.12
N VAL A 229 12.84 27.07 6.36
CA VAL A 229 12.38 27.43 7.71
C VAL A 229 10.94 26.98 7.87
N ASN A 230 10.67 26.12 8.85
CA ASN A 230 9.32 25.62 9.09
C ASN A 230 8.40 26.72 9.67
N GLU A 231 7.10 26.45 9.77
CA GLU A 231 6.10 27.38 10.31
C GLU A 231 6.40 27.88 11.74
N SER A 232 7.17 27.12 12.53
CA SER A 232 7.59 27.49 13.89
C SER A 232 8.85 28.35 13.94
N GLY A 233 9.41 28.70 12.78
CA GLY A 233 10.63 29.46 12.62
C GLY A 233 11.92 28.66 12.80
N GLU A 234 11.85 27.34 12.87
CA GLU A 234 13.03 26.48 13.02
C GLU A 234 13.70 26.23 11.67
N ILE A 235 15.03 26.29 11.67
CA ILE A 235 15.85 26.31 10.46
C ILE A 235 16.34 24.91 10.13
N CYS A 236 16.12 24.44 8.89
CA CYS A 236 16.78 23.25 8.36
C CYS A 236 18.22 23.59 8.00
N LEU A 237 19.13 23.39 8.96
CA LEU A 237 20.54 23.81 8.84
C LEU A 237 21.43 22.74 8.18
N GLY A 238 20.94 21.51 7.95
CA GLY A 238 21.75 20.41 7.42
C GLY A 238 23.14 20.33 8.05
N ASN A 239 24.17 20.40 7.21
CA ASN A 239 25.58 20.31 7.62
C ASN A 239 26.11 21.54 8.39
N ILE A 240 25.49 22.72 8.25
CA ILE A 240 25.96 23.94 8.96
C ILE A 240 25.48 24.01 10.41
N SER A 241 24.55 23.13 10.82
CA SER A 241 23.97 23.07 12.17
C SER A 241 25.03 23.04 13.28
N THR A 242 26.05 22.18 13.15
CA THR A 242 27.12 22.04 14.15
C THR A 242 28.00 23.29 14.20
N GLY A 243 28.26 23.92 13.05
CA GLY A 243 29.03 25.15 12.97
C GLY A 243 28.31 26.30 13.65
N LEU A 244 27.01 26.47 13.38
CA LEU A 244 26.18 27.48 14.02
C LEU A 244 26.06 27.24 15.53
N ALA A 245 25.77 26.01 15.95
CA ALA A 245 25.67 25.67 17.38
C ALA A 245 26.98 25.94 18.13
N ARG A 246 28.13 25.63 17.51
CA ARG A 246 29.45 25.99 18.07
C ARG A 246 29.62 27.51 18.18
N MET A 247 29.35 28.25 17.10
CA MET A 247 29.45 29.72 17.12
C MET A 247 28.58 30.34 18.21
N LEU A 248 27.34 29.88 18.37
CA LEU A 248 26.44 30.36 19.41
C LEU A 248 26.91 29.97 20.82
N GLY A 249 27.37 28.73 21.02
CA GLY A 249 27.92 28.27 22.30
C GLY A 249 29.19 29.01 22.72
N GLU A 250 29.95 29.48 21.73
CA GLU A 250 31.13 30.31 21.96
C GLU A 250 30.81 31.81 21.99
N PHE A 251 29.57 32.26 21.79
CA PHE A 251 29.21 33.68 21.66
C PHE A 251 29.90 34.42 20.49
N GLU A 252 30.15 33.71 19.39
CA GLU A 252 30.57 34.28 18.10
C GLU A 252 29.35 34.77 17.29
N ILE A 253 28.62 35.73 17.87
CA ILE A 253 27.35 36.27 17.36
C ILE A 253 27.53 36.89 15.96
N TYR A 254 28.64 37.58 15.72
CA TYR A 254 28.98 38.16 14.42
C TYR A 254 29.07 37.08 13.35
N GLY A 255 29.81 36.00 13.60
CA GLY A 255 29.97 34.90 12.66
C GLY A 255 28.65 34.17 12.42
N ALA A 256 27.87 33.95 13.48
CA ALA A 256 26.54 33.33 13.39
C ALA A 256 25.58 34.16 12.51
N LEU A 257 25.53 35.49 12.71
CA LEU A 257 24.70 36.37 11.89
C LEU A 257 25.21 36.48 10.45
N GLU A 258 26.52 36.48 10.21
CA GLU A 258 27.05 36.48 8.84
C GLU A 258 26.69 35.18 8.10
N LEU A 259 26.81 34.03 8.78
CA LEU A 259 26.42 32.73 8.23
C LEU A 259 24.92 32.70 7.92
N LEU A 260 24.08 33.11 8.86
CA LEU A 260 22.63 33.11 8.69
C LEU A 260 22.17 34.11 7.62
N HIS A 261 22.86 35.24 7.46
CA HIS A 261 22.61 36.15 6.36
C HIS A 261 22.87 35.48 5.01
N LYS A 262 23.98 34.74 4.87
CA LYS A 262 24.25 33.98 3.64
C LYS A 262 23.20 32.89 3.41
N PHE A 263 22.84 32.18 4.47
CA PHE A 263 21.82 31.11 4.42
C PHE A 263 20.49 31.59 3.86
N VAL A 264 19.97 32.74 4.32
CA VAL A 264 18.67 33.24 3.85
C VAL A 264 18.69 33.73 2.40
N HIS A 265 19.86 33.86 1.78
CA HIS A 265 19.99 34.21 0.35
C HIS A 265 20.33 32.99 -0.52
N THR A 266 20.21 31.78 0.03
CA THR A 266 20.50 30.53 -0.69
C THR A 266 19.33 29.58 -0.59
N TYR A 267 19.09 28.82 -1.65
CA TYR A 267 18.06 27.80 -1.72
C TYR A 267 18.63 26.53 -2.36
N ASN A 268 18.25 25.38 -1.80
CA ASN A 268 18.47 24.07 -2.41
C ASN A 268 17.20 23.23 -2.31
N GLU A 269 16.61 22.90 -3.44
CA GLU A 269 15.31 22.20 -3.49
C GLU A 269 15.19 20.91 -2.64
N PRO A 270 16.18 19.99 -2.60
CA PRO A 270 15.98 18.68 -1.97
C PRO A 270 15.66 18.69 -0.47
N ASP A 271 16.09 19.74 0.26
CA ASP A 271 15.98 19.82 1.73
C ASP A 271 15.01 20.93 2.18
N ALA A 272 14.23 21.50 1.25
CA ALA A 272 13.30 22.58 1.54
C ALA A 272 12.01 22.03 2.18
N TYR A 273 11.49 22.75 3.18
CA TYR A 273 10.16 22.45 3.74
C TYR A 273 9.05 22.90 2.79
N GLN A 274 9.29 24.00 2.06
CA GLN A 274 8.40 24.56 1.07
C GLN A 274 9.22 24.91 -0.17
N LYS A 275 8.73 24.54 -1.36
CA LYS A 275 9.35 24.93 -2.63
C LYS A 275 9.35 26.45 -2.80
N ILE A 276 10.41 26.98 -3.39
CA ILE A 276 10.59 28.42 -3.52
C ILE A 276 9.55 29.07 -4.44
N GLN A 277 9.02 28.31 -5.40
CA GLN A 277 8.03 28.76 -6.37
C GLN A 277 6.74 29.29 -5.71
N TYR A 278 6.42 28.81 -4.50
CA TYR A 278 5.28 29.30 -3.72
C TYR A 278 5.39 30.76 -3.25
N TRP A 279 6.57 31.39 -3.38
CA TRP A 279 6.73 32.83 -3.10
C TRP A 279 6.31 33.73 -4.26
N ASP A 280 6.28 33.20 -5.48
CA ASP A 280 5.79 33.90 -6.66
C ASP A 280 4.34 33.50 -6.98
N ASP A 281 4.04 32.20 -6.90
CA ASP A 281 2.70 31.64 -7.11
C ASP A 281 2.23 30.83 -5.88
N PRO A 282 1.35 31.38 -5.01
CA PRO A 282 0.80 30.66 -3.87
C PRO A 282 0.05 29.37 -4.23
N ASP A 283 -0.45 29.28 -5.48
CA ASP A 283 -1.17 28.13 -6.01
C ASP A 283 -0.24 27.17 -6.79
N TYR A 284 1.08 27.37 -6.70
CA TYR A 284 2.08 26.52 -7.37
C TYR A 284 1.79 25.03 -7.13
N CYS A 285 1.71 24.29 -8.22
CA CYS A 285 1.58 22.84 -8.26
C CYS A 285 2.76 22.31 -9.05
N GLU A 286 3.40 21.24 -8.58
CA GLU A 286 4.37 20.53 -9.43
C GLU A 286 3.60 19.86 -10.56
N GLU A 287 4.09 19.95 -11.80
CA GLU A 287 3.43 19.37 -12.98
C GLU A 287 3.14 17.86 -12.78
N ASP A 288 4.02 17.16 -12.04
CA ASP A 288 3.85 15.74 -11.69
C ASP A 288 2.78 15.49 -10.60
N ASP A 289 2.48 16.50 -9.77
CA ASP A 289 1.49 16.42 -8.70
C ASP A 289 0.08 16.82 -9.16
N GLU A 290 -0.07 17.48 -10.31
CA GLU A 290 -1.39 17.90 -10.80
C GLU A 290 -2.33 16.71 -11.06
N TYR A 291 -1.80 15.60 -11.58
CA TYR A 291 -2.54 14.36 -11.76
C TYR A 291 -2.99 13.78 -10.41
N GLU A 292 -2.08 13.68 -9.45
CA GLU A 292 -2.36 13.12 -8.11
C GLU A 292 -3.29 14.02 -7.28
N ARG A 293 -3.21 15.35 -7.42
CA ARG A 293 -4.17 16.28 -6.81
C ARG A 293 -5.54 16.16 -7.46
N CYS A 294 -5.61 16.03 -8.79
CA CYS A 294 -6.88 15.82 -9.48
C CYS A 294 -7.50 14.47 -9.09
N ARG A 295 -6.68 13.42 -8.96
CA ARG A 295 -7.04 12.08 -8.47
C ARG A 295 -7.59 12.11 -7.05
N ASN A 296 -6.90 12.75 -6.11
CA ASN A 296 -7.21 12.71 -4.67
C ASN A 296 -8.24 13.78 -4.22
N GLY A 297 -8.39 14.87 -4.98
CA GLY A 297 -9.13 16.06 -4.57
C GLY A 297 -10.67 15.99 -4.68
N GLY A 298 -11.25 14.95 -5.30
CA GLY A 298 -12.69 14.61 -5.26
C GLY A 298 -13.71 15.64 -5.79
N SER A 299 -13.33 16.91 -5.98
CA SER A 299 -14.19 18.01 -6.43
C SER A 299 -13.77 18.55 -7.80
N TYR A 300 -12.48 18.45 -8.14
CA TYR A 300 -11.95 18.72 -9.50
C TYR A 300 -11.63 17.44 -10.28
N GLY A 301 -11.61 16.28 -9.61
CA GLY A 301 -11.42 14.95 -10.23
C GLY A 301 -12.54 14.53 -11.20
N ARG A 302 -13.68 15.23 -11.24
CA ARG A 302 -14.66 15.05 -12.33
C ARG A 302 -14.23 15.71 -13.63
N ALA A 303 -13.38 16.74 -13.59
CA ALA A 303 -12.98 17.48 -14.79
C ALA A 303 -11.79 16.82 -15.52
N CYS A 304 -10.84 16.21 -14.81
CA CYS A 304 -9.75 15.49 -15.48
C CYS A 304 -10.16 14.10 -16.01
N LEU A 305 -11.25 13.50 -15.48
CA LEU A 305 -11.71 12.15 -15.81
C LEU A 305 -12.80 12.06 -16.89
N ASP A 306 -13.23 13.19 -17.47
CA ASP A 306 -13.93 13.18 -18.77
C ASP A 306 -12.88 13.00 -19.89
N CYS A 307 -12.12 11.89 -19.82
CA CYS A 307 -11.02 11.50 -20.72
C CYS A 307 -11.50 11.03 -22.12
N GLY A 308 -12.49 11.73 -22.69
CA GLY A 308 -12.90 11.51 -24.07
C GLY A 308 -12.02 12.23 -25.10
N ASP A 309 -11.25 13.22 -24.66
CA ASP A 309 -10.47 14.10 -25.52
C ASP A 309 -8.98 13.74 -25.50
N SER A 310 -8.41 13.49 -26.68
CA SER A 310 -6.97 13.32 -26.89
C SER A 310 -6.16 14.58 -26.58
N GLU A 311 -6.83 15.72 -26.40
CA GLU A 311 -6.21 16.98 -25.98
C GLU A 311 -6.07 17.10 -24.45
N CYS A 312 -6.53 16.12 -23.66
CA CYS A 312 -6.33 16.11 -22.21
C CYS A 312 -4.84 15.92 -21.89
N PRO A 313 -4.18 16.86 -21.16
CA PRO A 313 -2.76 16.76 -20.82
C PRO A 313 -2.39 15.50 -20.03
N TYR A 314 -3.37 14.88 -19.38
CA TYR A 314 -3.19 13.71 -18.51
C TYR A 314 -3.70 12.40 -19.13
N TYR A 315 -4.00 12.39 -20.44
CA TYR A 315 -4.55 11.23 -21.14
C TYR A 315 -3.65 9.98 -21.04
N ASP A 316 -2.34 10.16 -21.22
CA ASP A 316 -1.38 9.05 -21.23
C ASP A 316 -1.23 8.40 -19.85
N ASN A 317 -1.14 9.19 -18.77
CA ASN A 317 -1.03 8.68 -17.39
C ASN A 317 -2.31 7.93 -16.96
N ALA A 318 -3.48 8.44 -17.34
CA ALA A 318 -4.75 7.77 -17.08
C ALA A 318 -4.87 6.44 -17.85
N LEU A 319 -4.31 6.38 -19.07
CA LEU A 319 -4.28 5.17 -19.88
C LEU A 319 -3.33 4.12 -19.30
N GLU A 320 -2.15 4.53 -18.84
CA GLU A 320 -1.17 3.67 -18.18
C GLU A 320 -1.78 3.02 -16.94
N GLU A 321 -2.47 3.78 -16.07
CA GLU A 321 -3.14 3.23 -14.88
C GLU A 321 -4.27 2.24 -15.23
N CYS A 322 -5.05 2.49 -16.31
CA CYS A 322 -6.02 1.50 -16.79
C CYS A 322 -5.33 0.21 -17.29
N SER A 323 -4.05 0.26 -17.68
CA SER A 323 -3.29 -0.86 -18.24
C SER A 323 -2.50 -1.67 -17.19
N GLU A 324 -2.09 -1.06 -16.07
CA GLU A 324 -1.21 -1.68 -15.08
C GLU A 324 -1.91 -2.71 -14.17
N GLU A 325 -3.22 -2.56 -13.92
CA GLU A 325 -4.02 -3.55 -13.19
C GLU A 325 -5.44 -3.67 -13.77
N PRO A 326 -5.62 -4.44 -14.87
CA PRO A 326 -6.92 -4.60 -15.52
C PRO A 326 -7.77 -5.59 -14.72
N ASP A 327 -8.22 -5.19 -13.53
CA ASP A 327 -9.42 -5.82 -12.99
C ASP A 327 -10.62 -5.40 -13.85
N PHE A 328 -11.55 -6.33 -14.02
CA PHE A 328 -12.67 -6.16 -14.93
C PHE A 328 -13.56 -4.95 -14.55
N ALA A 329 -13.64 -4.59 -13.26
CA ALA A 329 -14.43 -3.45 -12.81
C ALA A 329 -13.76 -2.11 -13.21
N LYS A 330 -12.43 -2.03 -13.13
CA LYS A 330 -11.63 -0.90 -13.61
C LYS A 330 -11.76 -0.74 -15.13
N CYS A 331 -11.70 -1.83 -15.90
CA CYS A 331 -11.86 -1.77 -17.37
C CYS A 331 -13.24 -1.23 -17.79
N VAL A 332 -14.31 -1.68 -17.13
CA VAL A 332 -15.68 -1.17 -17.41
C VAL A 332 -15.79 0.31 -17.08
N ALA A 333 -15.23 0.74 -15.94
CA ALA A 333 -15.21 2.15 -15.56
C ALA A 333 -14.38 3.00 -16.56
N CYS A 334 -13.28 2.49 -17.11
CA CYS A 334 -12.50 3.17 -18.14
C CYS A 334 -13.26 3.24 -19.48
N GLY A 335 -14.00 2.19 -19.89
CA GLY A 335 -14.74 2.14 -21.16
C GLY A 335 -15.88 3.15 -21.29
N GLU A 336 -16.47 3.56 -20.17
CA GLU A 336 -17.43 4.68 -20.14
C GLU A 336 -16.76 6.05 -20.30
N ARG A 337 -15.46 6.14 -20.05
CA ARG A 337 -14.72 7.41 -19.87
C ARG A 337 -13.77 7.75 -21.00
N CYS A 338 -13.18 6.77 -21.70
CA CYS A 338 -12.24 7.01 -22.79
C CYS A 338 -12.34 5.98 -23.92
N ASN A 339 -11.93 6.36 -25.13
CA ASN A 339 -11.95 5.46 -26.30
C ASN A 339 -10.96 4.31 -26.15
N ALA A 340 -9.77 4.55 -25.60
CA ALA A 340 -8.81 3.48 -25.29
C ALA A 340 -9.35 2.51 -24.24
N GLY A 341 -10.20 2.97 -23.32
CA GLY A 341 -10.94 2.12 -22.39
C GLY A 341 -11.87 1.12 -23.10
N LYS A 342 -12.41 1.45 -24.28
CA LYS A 342 -13.22 0.51 -25.09
C LYS A 342 -12.34 -0.56 -25.74
N GLU A 343 -11.13 -0.20 -26.16
CA GLU A 343 -10.16 -1.16 -26.68
C GLU A 343 -9.70 -2.13 -25.57
N LEU A 344 -9.32 -1.60 -24.41
CA LEU A 344 -8.99 -2.40 -23.21
C LEU A 344 -10.17 -3.28 -22.76
N LEU A 345 -11.41 -2.77 -22.84
CA LEU A 345 -12.59 -3.55 -22.53
C LEU A 345 -12.82 -4.70 -23.52
N SER A 346 -12.56 -4.46 -24.81
CA SER A 346 -12.60 -5.47 -25.86
C SER A 346 -11.50 -6.52 -25.62
N ASP A 347 -10.30 -6.11 -25.26
CA ASP A 347 -9.19 -7.01 -24.95
C ASP A 347 -9.47 -7.85 -23.70
N CYS A 348 -9.98 -7.23 -22.63
CA CYS A 348 -10.42 -7.91 -21.41
C CYS A 348 -11.54 -8.93 -21.70
N HIS A 349 -12.50 -8.57 -22.57
CA HIS A 349 -13.54 -9.48 -23.05
C HIS A 349 -12.96 -10.65 -23.85
N ASN A 350 -11.98 -10.40 -24.72
CA ASN A 350 -11.33 -11.44 -25.53
C ASN A 350 -10.53 -12.42 -24.65
N GLU A 351 -9.87 -11.92 -23.61
CA GLU A 351 -9.10 -12.74 -22.66
C GLU A 351 -9.98 -13.49 -21.65
N ASN A 352 -11.06 -12.88 -21.17
CA ASN A 352 -11.95 -13.45 -20.15
C ASN A 352 -13.44 -13.17 -20.41
N PRO A 353 -14.04 -13.81 -21.43
CA PRO A 353 -15.44 -13.57 -21.79
C PRO A 353 -16.44 -14.03 -20.72
N LEU A 354 -16.03 -14.91 -19.80
CA LEU A 354 -16.84 -15.32 -18.65
C LEU A 354 -17.04 -14.19 -17.64
N GLY A 355 -16.05 -13.28 -17.51
CA GLY A 355 -16.16 -12.10 -16.66
C GLY A 355 -17.29 -11.15 -17.13
N CYS A 356 -17.49 -11.03 -18.44
CA CYS A 356 -18.58 -10.23 -19.01
C CYS A 356 -19.98 -10.79 -18.71
N MET A 357 -20.10 -12.10 -18.49
CA MET A 357 -21.35 -12.76 -18.11
C MET A 357 -21.73 -12.53 -16.64
N THR A 358 -20.73 -12.33 -15.77
CA THR A 358 -20.93 -12.05 -14.34
C THR A 358 -20.81 -10.57 -13.98
N CYS A 359 -20.46 -9.73 -14.97
CA CYS A 359 -20.46 -8.28 -14.87
C CYS A 359 -21.80 -7.76 -14.30
N SER A 360 -21.74 -6.83 -13.34
CA SER A 360 -22.91 -6.14 -12.79
C SER A 360 -23.24 -4.82 -13.52
N PHE A 361 -22.36 -4.35 -14.40
CA PHE A 361 -22.49 -3.08 -15.10
C PHE A 361 -23.23 -3.27 -16.43
N SER A 362 -24.50 -2.87 -16.46
CA SER A 362 -25.35 -2.94 -17.66
C SER A 362 -24.92 -2.01 -18.80
N SER A 363 -24.00 -1.11 -18.53
CA SER A 363 -23.42 -0.16 -19.48
C SER A 363 -22.23 -0.73 -20.27
N CYS A 364 -21.70 -1.88 -19.86
CA CYS A 364 -20.68 -2.58 -20.62
C CYS A 364 -21.28 -3.10 -21.96
N PRO A 365 -20.71 -2.78 -23.13
CA PRO A 365 -21.21 -3.25 -24.43
C PRO A 365 -21.18 -4.78 -24.59
N HIS A 366 -20.37 -5.48 -23.78
CA HIS A 366 -20.30 -6.95 -23.74
C HIS A 366 -21.13 -7.56 -22.60
N PHE A 367 -21.95 -6.77 -21.90
CA PHE A 367 -22.79 -7.25 -20.81
C PHE A 367 -23.73 -8.36 -21.31
N ARG A 368 -23.54 -9.57 -20.79
CA ARG A 368 -24.29 -10.77 -21.18
C ARG A 368 -24.20 -11.11 -22.68
N ASP A 369 -23.03 -10.92 -23.28
CA ASP A 369 -22.76 -11.34 -24.66
C ASP A 369 -22.61 -12.87 -24.77
N ASP A 370 -23.75 -13.56 -24.89
CA ASP A 370 -23.86 -15.01 -25.01
C ASP A 370 -23.15 -15.57 -26.26
N GLU A 371 -23.08 -14.79 -27.35
CA GLU A 371 -22.55 -15.24 -28.64
C GLU A 371 -21.02 -15.30 -28.59
N SER A 372 -20.39 -14.27 -28.03
CA SER A 372 -18.95 -14.24 -27.82
C SER A 372 -18.46 -15.28 -26.82
N CYS A 373 -19.19 -15.50 -25.72
CA CYS A 373 -18.85 -16.55 -24.75
C CYS A 373 -18.86 -17.95 -25.37
N ARG A 374 -19.81 -18.23 -26.28
CA ARG A 374 -19.88 -19.50 -27.03
C ARG A 374 -18.76 -19.65 -28.03
N GLY A 375 -18.35 -18.55 -28.69
CA GLY A 375 -17.25 -18.54 -29.64
C GLY A 375 -15.89 -18.85 -29.00
N ALA A 376 -15.62 -18.27 -27.82
CA ALA A 376 -14.34 -18.40 -27.14
C ALA A 376 -14.18 -19.71 -26.35
N ASN A 377 -15.28 -20.28 -25.82
CA ASN A 377 -15.25 -21.52 -25.03
C ASN A 377 -16.24 -22.59 -25.57
N PRO A 378 -16.04 -23.09 -26.79
CA PRO A 378 -16.97 -24.02 -27.43
C PRO A 378 -17.07 -25.37 -26.68
N ASP A 379 -15.99 -25.82 -26.04
CA ASP A 379 -15.97 -27.11 -25.34
C ASP A 379 -16.56 -27.03 -23.92
N SER A 380 -16.44 -25.90 -23.23
CA SER A 380 -17.12 -25.67 -21.94
C SER A 380 -18.63 -25.48 -22.14
N CYS A 381 -19.03 -24.80 -23.22
CA CYS A 381 -20.44 -24.57 -23.55
C CYS A 381 -21.16 -25.80 -24.11
N LYS A 382 -20.45 -26.78 -24.69
CA LYS A 382 -21.05 -28.06 -25.17
C LYS A 382 -21.79 -28.85 -24.09
N THR A 383 -21.47 -28.63 -22.82
CA THR A 383 -22.12 -29.31 -21.68
C THR A 383 -23.16 -28.44 -20.96
N CYS A 384 -23.29 -27.16 -21.34
CA CYS A 384 -24.23 -26.25 -20.73
C CYS A 384 -25.56 -26.30 -21.50
N ASN A 385 -26.58 -26.93 -20.90
CA ASN A 385 -27.94 -26.87 -21.43
C ASN A 385 -28.39 -25.41 -21.43
N ILE A 386 -28.93 -24.90 -22.54
CA ILE A 386 -29.31 -23.50 -22.73
C ILE A 386 -30.24 -22.98 -21.63
N ASP A 387 -31.08 -23.86 -21.08
CA ASP A 387 -31.99 -23.52 -19.97
C ASP A 387 -31.29 -23.40 -18.60
N TYR A 388 -30.04 -23.88 -18.48
CA TYR A 388 -29.20 -23.77 -17.27
C TYR A 388 -28.22 -22.60 -17.30
N CYS A 389 -28.08 -21.90 -18.45
CA CYS A 389 -27.46 -20.57 -18.48
C CYS A 389 -28.39 -19.48 -17.91
N GLN A 390 -29.58 -19.84 -17.41
CA GLN A 390 -30.28 -19.00 -16.44
C GLN A 390 -29.51 -18.99 -15.12
N TYR A 391 -28.54 -18.08 -15.04
CA TYR A 391 -28.30 -17.23 -13.89
C TYR A 391 -28.61 -17.88 -12.53
N LYS A 392 -27.66 -18.65 -11.98
CA LYS A 392 -27.50 -18.65 -10.52
C LYS A 392 -26.74 -17.38 -10.19
N GLY A 393 -27.48 -16.29 -10.02
CA GLY A 393 -26.98 -15.10 -9.36
C GLY A 393 -26.32 -15.54 -8.05
N VAL A 394 -25.02 -15.29 -7.93
CA VAL A 394 -24.41 -15.21 -6.62
C VAL A 394 -25.10 -14.03 -5.97
N SER A 395 -26.02 -14.33 -5.05
CA SER A 395 -26.61 -13.33 -4.18
C SER A 395 -25.46 -12.59 -3.50
N ASN A 396 -25.47 -11.27 -3.65
CA ASN A 396 -24.66 -10.34 -2.88
C ASN A 396 -24.61 -10.77 -1.41
N GLU A 397 -23.46 -11.26 -0.95
CA GLU A 397 -23.09 -11.12 0.45
C GLU A 397 -22.40 -9.77 0.59
N ALA A 398 -23.05 -8.92 1.38
CA ALA A 398 -22.73 -7.56 1.75
C ALA A 398 -21.24 -7.19 1.81
N ALA A 399 -20.91 -6.08 1.13
CA ALA A 399 -20.14 -4.95 1.66
C ALA A 399 -20.48 -3.71 0.84
#